data_AF-A0A392V096-F1
#
_entry.id   AF-A0A392V096-F1
#
_cell.length_a   1.000
_cell.length_b   1.000
_cell.length_c   1.000
_cell.angle_alpha   90.00
_cell.angle_beta   90.00
_cell.angle_gamma   90.00
#
_symmetry.space_group_name_H-M   'P 1'
#
loop_
_entity.id
_entity.type
_entity.pdbx_description
1 polymer ?
#
loop_
_entity_poly.entity_id
_entity_poly.type
_entity_poly.pdbx_seq_one_letter_code
_entity_poly.pdbx_strand_id
1 'polypeptide(L)' 'SPNPVDLDARLTKKEREEEKQKDKEPGTEKIYRPIPDGDFEIIPLGKDPSKGIKIGSGLPDLVKRQLEACLKENA' A
#
# COMPACT_ATOMS: atom_id res chain seq x y z
N SER A 1 -23.10 -2.43 19.53
CA SER A 1 -22.56 -1.41 18.61
C SER A 1 -21.24 -1.90 18.06
N PRO A 2 -21.12 -2.14 16.74
CA PRO A 2 -19.82 -2.37 16.14
C PRO A 2 -19.11 -1.02 16.08
N ASN A 3 -17.97 -0.89 16.73
CA ASN A 3 -17.14 0.30 16.61
C ASN A 3 -16.68 0.39 15.15
N PRO A 4 -17.00 1.47 14.41
CA PRO A 4 -16.45 1.66 13.08
C PRO A 4 -14.96 1.92 13.25
N VAL A 5 -14.15 0.90 12.95
CA VAL A 5 -12.72 1.10 12.73
C VAL A 5 -12.60 1.99 11.50
N ASP A 6 -12.18 3.24 11.72
CA ASP A 6 -11.92 4.18 10.64
C ASP A 6 -10.68 3.71 9.86
N LEU A 7 -10.95 3.01 8.75
CA LEU A 7 -9.93 2.51 7.82
C LEU A 7 -9.53 3.58 6.80
N ASP A 8 -9.93 4.84 6.98
CA ASP A 8 -9.34 5.94 6.23
C ASP A 8 -7.92 6.18 6.72
N ALA A 9 -7.00 5.33 6.26
CA ALA A 9 -5.58 5.60 6.16
C ALA A 9 -5.32 6.68 5.09
N ARG A 10 -6.06 7.79 5.15
CA ARG A 10 -5.76 9.02 4.43
C ARG A 10 -4.55 9.64 5.10
N LEU A 11 -3.38 9.09 4.81
CA LEU A 11 -2.26 9.96 4.50
C LEU A 11 -2.24 10.03 2.99
N THR A 12 -2.98 10.99 2.46
CA THR A 12 -2.82 11.37 1.07
C THR A 12 -1.36 11.71 0.86
N LYS A 13 -0.74 11.25 -0.24
CA LYS A 13 0.69 11.46 -0.54
C LYS A 13 1.15 12.92 -0.37
N LYS A 14 0.21 13.87 -0.47
CA LYS A 14 0.38 15.31 -0.28
C LYS A 14 0.72 15.72 1.16
N GLU A 15 0.14 15.07 2.18
CA GLU A 15 0.43 15.39 3.59
C GLU A 15 1.86 14.99 3.99
N ARG A 16 2.38 13.89 3.43
CA ARG A 16 3.78 13.45 3.65
C ARG A 16 4.81 14.42 3.06
N GLU A 17 4.48 15.10 1.96
CA GLU A 17 5.33 16.15 1.38
C GLU A 17 5.29 17.44 2.21
N GLU A 18 4.12 17.79 2.78
CA GLU A 18 3.95 18.98 3.62
C GLU A 18 4.59 18.83 5.02
N GLU A 19 4.54 17.63 5.61
CA GLU A 19 5.21 17.32 6.89
C GLU A 19 6.74 17.41 6.76
N LYS A 20 7.27 17.06 5.58
CA LYS A 20 8.69 17.22 5.23
C LYS A 20 9.17 18.68 5.21
N GLN A 21 8.25 19.64 5.11
CA GLN A 21 8.58 21.07 5.00
C GLN A 21 8.38 21.88 6.29
N LYS A 22 7.64 21.35 7.28
CA LYS A 22 7.26 22.12 8.49
C LYS A 22 8.08 21.84 9.75
N ASP A 23 8.85 20.75 9.81
CA ASP A 23 9.72 20.46 10.97
C ASP A 23 11.16 20.95 10.71
N LYS A 24 11.34 22.28 10.66
CA LYS A 24 12.67 22.91 10.76
C LYS A 24 12.88 23.48 12.16
N GLU A 25 12.73 22.65 13.19
CA GLU A 25 13.28 22.95 14.51
C GLU A 25 14.75 22.50 14.55
N PRO A 26 15.72 23.41 14.75
CA PRO A 26 17.14 23.07 14.74
C PRO A 26 17.52 22.41 16.08
N GLY A 27 17.20 21.13 16.25
CA GLY A 27 17.56 20.43 17.50
C GLY A 27 17.19 18.96 17.59
N THR A 28 16.19 18.51 16.83
CA THR A 28 15.80 17.09 16.78
C THR A 28 15.77 16.63 15.34
N GLU A 29 16.94 16.25 14.82
CA GLU A 29 17.06 15.54 13.54
C GLU A 29 16.39 14.17 13.71
N LYS A 30 15.07 14.12 13.57
CA LYS A 30 14.33 12.86 13.44
C LYS A 30 14.83 12.23 12.16
N ILE A 31 15.77 11.29 12.28
CA ILE A 31 16.32 10.56 11.13
C ILE A 31 15.16 9.81 10.49
N TYR A 32 14.56 10.43 9.48
CA TYR A 32 13.44 9.87 8.75
C TYR A 32 13.95 8.69 7.95
N ARG A 33 13.60 7.47 8.35
CA ARG A 33 13.85 6.26 7.56
C ARG A 33 12.66 6.04 6.64
N PRO A 34 12.76 6.31 5.33
CA PRO A 34 11.66 6.05 4.41
C PRO A 34 11.35 4.56 4.43
N ILE A 35 10.06 4.22 4.56
CA ILE A 35 9.61 2.84 4.33
C ILE A 35 9.83 2.56 2.84
N PRO A 36 10.62 1.53 2.48
CA PRO A 36 10.76 1.14 1.08
C PRO A 36 9.41 0.61 0.58
N ASP A 37 9.03 1.02 -0.63
CA ASP A 37 7.72 0.70 -1.20
C ASP A 37 7.54 -0.79 -1.52
N GLY A 38 8.62 -1.58 -1.49
CA GLY A 38 8.69 -3.00 -1.84
C GLY A 38 8.36 -3.30 -3.30
N ASP A 39 8.78 -4.47 -3.78
CA ASP A 39 8.53 -4.89 -5.16
C ASP A 39 7.22 -5.67 -5.26
N PHE A 40 6.25 -5.11 -5.98
CA PHE A 40 4.92 -5.68 -6.15
C PHE A 40 4.43 -5.55 -7.59
N GLU A 41 3.61 -6.49 -8.01
CA GLU A 41 2.84 -6.45 -9.24
C GLU A 41 1.37 -6.15 -8.92
N ILE A 42 0.71 -5.34 -9.76
CA ILE A 42 -0.71 -5.04 -9.62
C ILE A 42 -1.50 -5.97 -10.53
N ILE A 43 -2.40 -6.76 -9.94
CA ILE A 43 -3.23 -7.72 -10.67
C ILE A 43 -4.68 -7.22 -10.68
N PRO A 44 -5.30 -7.03 -11.86
CA PRO A 44 -6.69 -6.64 -11.97
C PRO A 44 -7.61 -7.80 -11.57
N LEU A 45 -8.57 -7.55 -10.69
CA LEU A 45 -9.58 -8.53 -10.27
C LEU A 45 -10.97 -8.31 -10.88
N GLY A 46 -11.15 -7.29 -11.73
CA GLY A 46 -12.45 -6.99 -12.30
C GLY A 46 -12.38 -6.07 -13.51
N LYS A 47 -13.53 -5.48 -13.87
CA LYS A 47 -13.66 -4.59 -15.04
C LYS A 47 -12.98 -3.23 -14.84
N ASP A 48 -12.81 -2.81 -13.59
CA ASP A 48 -12.22 -1.53 -13.25
C ASP A 48 -10.68 -1.65 -13.14
N PRO A 49 -9.92 -1.11 -14.11
CA PRO A 49 -8.46 -1.20 -14.10
C PRO A 49 -7.82 -0.38 -12.97
N SER A 50 -8.58 0.51 -12.31
CA SER A 50 -8.10 1.27 -11.15
C SER A 50 -8.12 0.47 -9.85
N LYS A 51 -8.82 -0.67 -9.82
CA LYS A 51 -8.97 -1.55 -8.66
C LYS A 51 -8.21 -2.87 -8.88
N GLY A 52 -6.90 -2.81 -8.63
CA GLY A 52 -6.02 -3.97 -8.65
C GLY A 52 -5.45 -4.31 -7.28
N ILE A 53 -5.08 -5.59 -7.09
CA ILE A 53 -4.40 -6.07 -5.88
C ILE A 53 -2.90 -6.03 -6.08
N LYS A 54 -2.15 -5.58 -5.07
CA LYS A 54 -0.68 -5.66 -5.06
C LYS A 54 -0.22 -7.03 -4.55
N ILE A 55 0.53 -7.75 -5.36
CA ILE A 55 1.13 -9.06 -5.03
C ILE A 55 2.65 -8.94 -5.06
N GLY A 56 3.35 -9.45 -4.06
CA GLY A 56 4.81 -9.38 -3.98
C GLY A 56 5.48 -10.17 -5.11
N SER A 57 6.51 -9.60 -5.74
CA SER A 57 7.25 -10.23 -6.84
C SER A 57 8.08 -11.45 -6.41
N GLY A 58 8.34 -11.60 -5.10
CA GLY A 58 9.14 -12.70 -4.54
C GLY A 58 8.40 -14.05 -4.40
N LEU A 59 7.15 -14.15 -4.85
CA LEU A 59 6.40 -15.41 -4.77
C LEU A 59 6.86 -16.41 -5.85
N PRO A 60 7.00 -17.70 -5.51
CA PRO A 60 7.16 -18.75 -6.52
C PRO A 60 5.99 -18.75 -7.51
N ASP A 61 6.28 -19.01 -8.78
CA ASP A 61 5.27 -18.93 -9.87
C ASP A 61 4.03 -19.79 -9.60
N LEU A 62 4.21 -21.01 -9.07
CA LEU A 62 3.09 -21.88 -8.70
C LEU A 62 2.17 -21.23 -7.65
N VAL A 63 2.75 -20.61 -6.62
CA VAL A 63 2.00 -19.95 -5.54
C VAL A 63 1.31 -18.70 -6.07
N LYS A 64 2.01 -17.92 -6.90
CA LYS A 64 1.46 -16.72 -7.52
C LYS A 64 0.22 -17.05 -8.35
N ARG A 65 0.28 -18.07 -9.21
CA ARG A 65 -0.86 -18.50 -10.03
C ARG A 65 -2.03 -19.03 -9.20
N GLN A 66 -1.77 -19.81 -8.16
CA GLN A 66 -2.84 -20.31 -7.28
C GLN A 66 -3.52 -19.17 -6.51
N LEU A 67 -2.73 -18.22 -5.99
CA LEU A 67 -3.23 -17.03 -5.34
C LEU A 67 -4.11 -16.20 -6.29
N GLU A 68 -3.63 -15.95 -7.51
CA GLU A 68 -4.39 -15.25 -8.54
C GLU A 68 -5.73 -15.92 -8.86
N ALA A 69 -5.73 -17.25 -9.04
CA ALA A 69 -6.94 -18.00 -9.34
C ALA A 69 -7.96 -17.89 -8.19
N CYS A 70 -7.49 -18.08 -6.95
CA CYS A 70 -8.33 -17.97 -5.75
C CYS A 70 -8.92 -16.56 -5.62
N LEU A 71 -8.11 -15.52 -5.81
CA LEU A 71 -8.58 -14.14 -5.74
C LEU A 71 -9.63 -13.82 -6.82
N LYS A 72 -9.44 -14.32 -8.04
CA LYS A 72 -10.39 -14.12 -9.16
C LYS A 72 -11.72 -14.86 -8.96
N GLU A 73 -11.70 -16.02 -8.31
CA GLU A 73 -12.92 -16.79 -7.98
C GLU A 73 -13.80 -16.07 -6.94
N ASN A 74 -13.21 -15.24 -6.09
CA ASN A 74 -13.88 -14.55 -4.99
C ASN A 74 -14.19 -13.07 -5.28
N ALA A 75 -13.92 -12.59 -6.51
CA ALA A 75 -14.04 -11.19 -6.91
C ALA A 75 -15.47 -10.77 -7.30
#